data_AF-A0A6G0R889-F1
#
_entry.id   AF-A0A6G0R889-F1
#
_cell.length_a   1.000
_cell.length_b   1.000
_cell.length_c   1.000
_cell.angle_alpha   90.00
_cell.angle_beta   90.00
_cell.angle_gamma   90.00
#
_symmetry.space_group_name_H-M   'P 1'
#
loop_
_entity.id
_entity.type
_entity.pdbx_description
1 polymer ?
#
loop_
_entity_poly.entity_id
_entity_poly.type
_entity_poly.pdbx_seq_one_letter_code
_entity_poly.pdbx_strand_id
1 'polypeptide(L)'
;MFGVAPYVVVELYKEDDCTTLDGVQVYSSDKNCHVDIDGTSFTSTLAETGDGDLVHYSDDKCEATGDDKTTTALSVKMLGAKPPCTNSEQVKYYAFNGPANPSKTPSTPTTTTATPTSTTEAPTTTSTGSGTSDASSRFVVSSTLTVSLMLLATALGLVI
;
A
#
# COMPACT_ATOMS: atom_id res chain seq x y z
N MET A 1 -7.91 2.98 -1.24
CA MET A 1 -7.85 2.19 0.01
C MET A 1 -7.89 0.73 -0.40
N PHE A 2 -6.84 -0.06 -0.08
CA PHE A 2 -6.56 -1.38 -0.69
C PHE A 2 -7.53 -2.53 -0.31
N GLY A 3 -8.69 -2.23 0.30
CA GLY A 3 -9.72 -3.21 0.61
C GLY A 3 -9.18 -4.46 1.34
N VAL A 4 -9.80 -5.61 1.05
CA VAL A 4 -9.32 -6.94 1.47
C VAL A 4 -8.45 -7.62 0.42
N ALA A 5 -8.17 -6.93 -0.69
CA ALA A 5 -7.41 -7.50 -1.79
C ALA A 5 -5.93 -7.68 -1.38
N PRO A 6 -5.25 -8.72 -1.90
CA PRO A 6 -3.80 -8.80 -1.83
C PRO A 6 -3.16 -7.60 -2.51
N TYR A 7 -1.94 -7.26 -2.11
CA TYR A 7 -1.16 -6.23 -2.76
C TYR A 7 0.32 -6.57 -2.78
N VAL A 8 0.98 -6.10 -3.83
CA VAL A 8 2.44 -6.17 -4.00
C VAL A 8 3.03 -4.81 -3.63
N VAL A 9 4.02 -4.82 -2.75
CA VAL A 9 4.81 -3.63 -2.41
C VAL A 9 6.18 -3.78 -3.06
N VAL A 10 6.59 -2.75 -3.81
CA VAL A 10 7.91 -2.66 -4.43
C VAL A 10 8.67 -1.56 -3.72
N GLU A 11 9.71 -1.95 -2.98
CA GLU A 11 10.69 -1.01 -2.46
C GLU A 11 11.74 -0.75 -3.53
N LEU A 12 11.93 0.52 -3.89
CA LEU A 12 12.94 1.01 -4.81
C LEU A 12 14.14 1.49 -3.99
N TYR A 13 15.34 1.17 -4.44
CA TYR A 13 16.59 1.56 -3.81
C TYR A 13 17.49 2.33 -4.78
N LYS A 14 18.36 3.19 -4.24
CA LYS A 14 19.29 4.01 -5.03
C LYS A 14 20.49 3.22 -5.55
N GLU A 15 20.82 2.14 -4.85
CA GLU A 15 21.95 1.28 -5.14
C GLU A 15 21.51 -0.19 -5.23
N ASP A 16 22.33 -1.00 -5.90
CA ASP A 16 22.09 -2.43 -6.16
C ASP A 16 22.32 -3.34 -4.95
N ASP A 17 22.78 -2.78 -3.83
CA ASP A 17 22.86 -3.47 -2.54
C ASP A 17 21.55 -3.38 -1.73
N CYS A 18 20.58 -2.59 -2.21
CA CYS A 18 19.33 -2.28 -1.56
C CYS A 18 19.50 -1.85 -0.08
N THR A 19 20.41 -0.90 0.15
CA THR A 19 20.65 -0.29 1.47
C THR A 19 19.98 1.08 1.63
N THR A 20 20.01 1.94 0.61
CA THR A 20 19.35 3.25 0.66
C THR A 20 18.00 3.21 -0.04
N LEU A 21 16.92 3.28 0.74
CA LEU A 21 15.56 3.34 0.20
C LEU A 21 15.37 4.66 -0.57
N ASP A 22 14.89 4.55 -1.81
CA ASP A 22 14.56 5.67 -2.68
C ASP A 22 13.05 5.94 -2.70
N GLY A 23 12.25 4.87 -2.77
CA GLY A 23 10.80 4.97 -2.86
C GLY A 23 10.08 3.67 -2.57
N VAL A 24 8.76 3.77 -2.44
CA VAL A 24 7.88 2.61 -2.25
C VAL A 24 6.68 2.76 -3.16
N GLN A 25 6.42 1.74 -3.97
CA GLN A 25 5.24 1.64 -4.82
C GLN A 25 4.36 0.48 -4.35
N VAL A 26 3.05 0.64 -4.43
CA VAL A 26 2.09 -0.37 -3.98
C VAL A 26 1.09 -0.64 -5.08
N TYR A 27 0.97 -1.91 -5.47
CA TYR A 27 0.14 -2.38 -6.56
C TYR A 27 -0.97 -3.27 -5.99
N SER A 28 -2.23 -2.90 -6.26
CA SER A 28 -3.38 -3.75 -5.92
C SER A 28 -3.35 -5.01 -6.77
N SER A 29 -3.38 -6.18 -6.13
CA SER A 29 -3.39 -7.48 -6.81
C SER A 29 -4.80 -8.05 -6.93
N ASP A 30 -5.76 -7.20 -7.33
CA ASP A 30 -7.17 -7.51 -7.51
C ASP A 30 -7.51 -8.00 -8.93
N LYS A 31 -6.51 -8.07 -9.83
CA LYS A 31 -6.64 -8.42 -11.25
C LYS A 31 -7.39 -7.37 -12.09
N ASN A 32 -7.67 -6.19 -11.53
CA ASN A 32 -8.22 -5.07 -12.27
C ASN A 32 -7.10 -4.27 -12.94
N CYS A 33 -7.46 -3.54 -14.00
CA CYS A 33 -6.59 -2.52 -14.58
C CYS A 33 -6.64 -1.25 -13.74
N HIS A 34 -5.47 -0.75 -13.35
CA HIS A 34 -5.31 0.49 -12.60
C HIS A 34 -4.51 1.49 -13.43
N VAL A 35 -5.03 2.70 -13.59
CA VAL A 35 -4.37 3.78 -14.33
C VAL A 35 -3.50 4.58 -13.36
N ASP A 36 -2.26 4.86 -13.75
CA ASP A 36 -1.34 5.72 -13.01
C ASP A 36 -1.50 7.18 -13.43
N ILE A 37 -0.92 8.11 -12.68
CA ILE A 37 -1.05 9.55 -12.87
C ILE A 37 -0.44 10.04 -14.20
N ASP A 38 0.49 9.28 -14.76
CA ASP A 38 1.17 9.59 -16.01
C ASP A 38 0.43 9.05 -17.26
N GLY A 39 -0.71 8.39 -17.07
CA GLY A 39 -1.51 7.80 -18.15
C GLY A 39 -1.06 6.41 -18.58
N THR A 40 -0.07 5.82 -17.90
CA THR A 40 0.22 4.39 -17.99
C THR A 40 -0.77 3.59 -17.14
N SER A 41 -0.72 2.27 -17.23
CA SER A 41 -1.56 1.41 -16.40
C SER A 41 -0.82 0.15 -15.97
N PHE A 42 -1.37 -0.50 -14.95
CA PHE A 42 -0.84 -1.76 -14.45
C PHE A 42 -1.94 -2.75 -14.09
N THR A 43 -1.55 -4.03 -14.11
CA THR A 43 -2.28 -5.10 -13.42
C THR A 43 -1.31 -5.84 -12.51
N SER A 44 -1.81 -6.37 -11.39
CA SER A 44 -1.04 -7.25 -10.53
C SER A 44 -1.87 -8.45 -10.13
N THR A 45 -1.21 -9.60 -9.97
CA THR A 45 -1.81 -10.84 -9.50
C THR A 45 -0.96 -11.48 -8.41
N LEU A 46 -1.62 -12.17 -7.50
CA LEU A 46 -0.99 -13.08 -6.54
C LEU A 46 -1.83 -14.36 -6.53
N ALA A 47 -1.21 -15.47 -6.93
CA ALA A 47 -1.80 -16.80 -6.95
C ALA A 47 -1.78 -17.43 -5.55
N GLU A 48 -2.65 -18.42 -5.32
CA GLU A 48 -2.71 -19.23 -4.07
C GLU A 48 -1.38 -19.88 -3.70
N THR A 49 -0.56 -20.19 -4.70
CA THR A 49 0.80 -20.74 -4.58
C THR A 49 1.84 -19.73 -4.09
N GLY A 50 1.48 -18.44 -4.00
CA GLY A 50 2.32 -17.37 -3.45
C GLY A 50 3.24 -16.67 -4.45
N ASP A 51 3.19 -17.07 -5.72
CA ASP A 51 3.74 -16.39 -6.89
C ASP A 51 2.70 -15.49 -7.57
N GLY A 52 3.10 -14.75 -8.60
CA GLY A 52 2.21 -13.89 -9.34
C GLY A 52 2.92 -13.10 -10.43
N ASP A 53 2.24 -12.09 -10.95
CA ASP A 53 2.76 -11.21 -11.99
C ASP A 53 2.46 -9.75 -11.64
N LEU A 54 3.40 -8.86 -11.97
CA LEU A 54 3.18 -7.42 -12.05
C LEU A 54 3.38 -7.01 -13.50
N VAL A 55 2.40 -6.36 -14.09
CA VAL A 55 2.42 -5.99 -15.50
C VAL A 55 2.18 -4.50 -15.63
N HIS A 56 3.10 -3.81 -16.29
CA HIS A 56 2.97 -2.41 -16.68
C HIS A 56 2.69 -2.29 -18.17
N TYR A 57 1.85 -1.32 -18.52
CA TYR A 57 1.40 -1.04 -19.87
C TYR A 57 1.64 0.45 -20.16
N SER A 58 2.07 0.79 -21.38
CA SER A 58 2.27 2.19 -21.78
C SER A 58 0.96 2.95 -22.06
N ASP A 59 -0.18 2.26 -22.08
CA ASP A 59 -1.52 2.85 -22.21
C ASP A 59 -2.31 2.85 -20.89
N ASP A 60 -3.47 3.49 -20.89
CA ASP A 60 -4.39 3.62 -19.76
C ASP A 60 -5.45 2.50 -19.68
N LYS A 61 -5.30 1.42 -20.46
CA LYS A 61 -6.34 0.38 -20.63
C LYS A 61 -5.87 -1.03 -20.34
N CYS A 62 -4.58 -1.22 -20.07
CA CYS A 62 -3.96 -2.53 -19.92
C CYS A 62 -4.08 -3.39 -21.20
N GLU A 63 -4.07 -2.75 -22.38
CA GLU A 63 -4.24 -3.39 -23.68
C GLU A 63 -2.95 -3.43 -24.51
N ALA A 64 -1.93 -2.68 -24.09
CA ALA A 64 -0.64 -2.60 -24.75
C ALA A 64 0.01 -3.99 -24.90
N THR A 65 0.75 -4.16 -25.98
CA THR A 65 1.37 -5.43 -26.37
C THR A 65 2.81 -5.22 -26.86
N GLY A 66 3.58 -6.32 -26.94
CA GLY A 66 4.97 -6.24 -27.37
C GLY A 66 5.81 -5.40 -26.41
N ASP A 67 6.60 -4.48 -26.96
CA ASP A 67 7.54 -3.64 -26.20
C ASP A 67 6.84 -2.60 -25.32
N ASP A 68 5.56 -2.32 -25.58
CA ASP A 68 4.72 -1.40 -24.80
C ASP A 68 4.14 -2.05 -23.52
N LYS A 69 4.54 -3.29 -23.24
CA LYS A 69 4.12 -4.08 -22.08
C LYS A 69 5.32 -4.71 -21.40
N THR A 70 5.50 -4.42 -20.11
CA THR A 70 6.53 -5.05 -19.28
C THR A 70 5.89 -5.98 -18.27
N THR A 71 6.28 -7.25 -18.27
CA THR A 71 5.81 -8.24 -17.28
C THR A 71 6.97 -8.62 -16.36
N THR A 72 6.79 -8.38 -15.07
CA THR A 72 7.66 -8.87 -14.01
C THR A 72 7.01 -10.09 -13.36
N ALA A 73 7.58 -11.26 -13.60
CA ALA A 73 7.17 -12.49 -12.94
C ALA A 73 7.64 -12.48 -11.47
N LEU A 74 6.70 -12.58 -10.54
CA LEU A 74 6.95 -12.55 -9.09
C LEU A 74 7.01 -13.98 -8.55
N SER A 75 8.21 -14.53 -8.44
CA SER A 75 8.38 -15.86 -7.84
C SER A 75 8.18 -15.86 -6.32
N VAL A 76 7.80 -17.02 -5.77
CA VAL A 76 7.70 -17.26 -4.32
C VAL A 76 8.99 -16.86 -3.57
N LYS A 77 10.16 -17.04 -4.20
CA LYS A 77 11.47 -16.66 -3.65
C LYS A 77 11.66 -15.14 -3.60
N MET A 78 11.18 -14.41 -4.60
CA MET A 78 11.20 -12.95 -4.59
C MET A 78 10.30 -12.41 -3.48
N LEU A 79 9.13 -13.03 -3.29
CA LEU A 79 8.11 -12.61 -2.32
C LEU A 79 8.25 -13.24 -0.92
N GLY A 80 9.38 -13.88 -0.62
CA GLY A 80 9.61 -14.61 0.63
C GLY A 80 9.77 -13.71 1.87
N ALA A 81 10.07 -14.30 3.04
CA ALA A 81 10.27 -13.53 4.29
C ALA A 81 11.44 -12.53 4.25
N LYS A 82 12.46 -12.86 3.46
CA LYS A 82 13.61 -12.00 3.21
C LYS A 82 13.78 -11.85 1.70
N PRO A 83 13.05 -10.91 1.07
CA PRO A 83 13.17 -10.66 -0.36
C PRO A 83 14.62 -10.38 -0.74
N PRO A 84 15.14 -11.04 -1.79
CA PRO A 84 16.45 -10.70 -2.31
C PRO A 84 16.42 -9.27 -2.85
N CYS A 85 17.53 -8.55 -2.73
CA CYS A 85 17.75 -7.40 -3.58
C CYS A 85 17.92 -7.94 -5.01
N THR A 86 17.04 -7.56 -5.91
CA THR A 86 17.21 -7.87 -7.33
C THR A 86 18.24 -6.89 -7.88
N ASN A 87 19.50 -7.33 -7.90
CA ASN A 87 20.66 -6.52 -8.27
C ASN A 87 20.55 -5.86 -9.66
N SER A 88 19.73 -6.41 -10.56
CA SER A 88 19.47 -5.79 -11.86
C SER A 88 18.46 -4.63 -11.82
N GLU A 89 17.60 -4.57 -10.80
CA GLU A 89 16.49 -3.61 -10.74
C GLU A 89 16.54 -2.71 -9.50
N GLN A 90 17.44 -2.96 -8.54
CA GLN A 90 17.56 -2.21 -7.28
C GLN A 90 16.22 -2.22 -6.50
N VAL A 91 15.49 -3.33 -6.58
CA VAL A 91 14.18 -3.45 -5.94
C VAL A 91 14.06 -4.69 -5.06
N LYS A 92 13.17 -4.59 -4.07
CA LYS A 92 12.65 -5.71 -3.29
C LYS A 92 11.14 -5.78 -3.44
N TYR A 93 10.64 -7.00 -3.63
CA TYR A 93 9.22 -7.26 -3.78
C TYR A 93 8.66 -7.92 -2.52
N TYR A 94 7.53 -7.41 -2.05
CA TYR A 94 6.80 -7.95 -0.91
C TYR A 94 5.36 -8.18 -1.31
N ALA A 95 4.74 -9.18 -0.68
CA ALA A 95 3.33 -9.47 -0.86
C ALA A 95 2.62 -9.40 0.49
N PHE A 96 1.41 -8.85 0.51
CA PHE A 96 0.60 -8.71 1.70
C PHE A 96 -0.84 -9.06 1.40
N ASN A 97 -1.59 -9.47 2.42
CA ASN A 97 -2.98 -9.95 2.33
C ASN A 97 -3.20 -11.07 1.28
N GLY A 98 -2.11 -11.63 0.76
CA GLY A 98 -2.11 -12.77 -0.12
C GLY A 98 -2.12 -14.09 0.65
N PRO A 99 -2.24 -15.21 -0.08
CA PRO A 99 -2.15 -16.54 0.48
C PRO A 99 -0.84 -16.72 1.25
N ALA A 100 -0.87 -17.55 2.30
CA ALA A 100 0.28 -17.80 3.16
C ALA A 100 1.41 -18.39 2.33
N ASN A 101 2.43 -17.58 2.01
CA ASN A 101 3.61 -18.04 1.31
C ASN A 101 4.35 -19.03 2.24
N PRO A 102 4.66 -20.26 1.82
CA PRO A 102 5.35 -21.25 2.65
C PRO A 102 6.74 -20.79 3.14
N SER A 103 7.32 -19.75 2.53
CA SER A 103 8.56 -19.11 2.95
C SER A 103 8.38 -17.99 3.99
N LYS A 104 7.15 -17.52 4.25
CA LYS A 104 6.87 -16.51 5.27
C LYS A 104 6.57 -17.19 6.60
N THR A 105 7.54 -17.23 7.50
CA THR A 105 7.24 -17.48 8.92
C THR A 105 6.28 -16.39 9.39
N PRO A 106 5.08 -16.73 9.89
CA PRO A 106 4.13 -15.73 10.38
C PRO A 106 4.77 -14.95 11.54
N SER A 107 5.02 -13.65 11.33
CA SER A 107 5.24 -12.74 12.44
C SER A 107 3.88 -12.32 12.94
N THR A 108 3.31 -13.10 13.87
CA THR A 108 2.13 -12.67 14.62
C THR A 108 2.49 -11.40 15.38
N PRO A 109 1.85 -10.24 15.13
CA PRO A 109 1.97 -9.13 16.06
C PRO A 109 1.24 -9.53 17.35
N THR A 110 1.99 -10.01 18.35
CA THR A 110 1.49 -10.13 19.72
C THR A 110 1.25 -8.74 20.25
N THR A 111 0.03 -8.24 20.07
CA THR A 111 -0.46 -7.09 20.84
C THR A 111 -0.68 -7.58 22.26
N THR A 112 0.36 -7.51 23.09
CA THR A 112 0.21 -7.64 24.54
C THR A 112 -0.45 -6.36 25.02
N THR A 113 -1.79 -6.35 25.04
CA THR A 113 -2.54 -5.32 25.77
C THR A 113 -2.27 -5.54 27.25
N ALA A 114 -1.29 -4.81 27.80
CA ALA A 114 -1.14 -4.66 29.23
C ALA A 114 -2.37 -3.89 29.74
N THR A 115 -3.30 -4.59 30.38
CA THR A 115 -4.40 -4.00 31.14
C THR A 115 -3.84 -3.02 32.16
N PRO A 116 -4.12 -1.70 32.09
CA PRO A 116 -3.83 -0.82 33.20
C PRO A 116 -4.84 -1.10 34.32
N THR A 117 -4.34 -1.61 35.44
CA THR A 117 -5.12 -1.70 36.69
C THR A 117 -5.35 -0.28 37.21
N SER A 118 -6.53 0.28 36.97
CA SER A 118 -7.00 1.49 37.65
C SER A 118 -7.81 1.08 38.87
N THR A 119 -7.27 1.37 40.05
CA THR A 119 -8.02 1.38 41.31
C THR A 119 -8.70 2.75 41.40
N THR A 120 -10.02 2.82 41.35
CA THR A 120 -10.78 4.04 41.60
C THR A 120 -11.76 3.79 42.73
N GLU A 121 -11.55 4.54 43.81
CA GLU A 121 -12.36 4.59 45.02
C GLU A 121 -13.74 5.21 44.72
N ALA A 122 -14.79 4.64 45.32
CA ALA A 122 -16.18 5.02 45.09
C ALA A 122 -16.52 6.40 45.71
N PRO A 123 -17.49 7.11 45.10
CA PRO A 123 -18.54 7.70 45.92
C PRO A 123 -19.92 7.22 45.49
N THR A 124 -20.69 6.83 46.50
CA THR A 124 -22.08 6.40 46.47
C THR A 124 -23.01 7.55 46.09
N THR A 125 -23.91 7.35 45.11
CA THR A 125 -25.29 7.88 45.16
C THR A 125 -26.23 7.03 44.30
N THR A 126 -27.42 6.81 44.86
CA THR A 126 -28.50 5.94 44.38
C THR A 126 -29.49 6.74 43.52
N SER A 127 -29.96 6.17 42.39
CA SER A 127 -31.39 6.12 41.98
C SER A 127 -31.59 5.76 40.50
N THR A 128 -32.04 4.52 40.27
CA THR A 128 -33.17 4.06 39.42
C THR A 128 -33.45 4.70 38.04
N GLY A 129 -33.40 3.86 36.99
CA GLY A 129 -34.32 3.98 35.83
C GLY A 129 -33.82 3.45 34.48
N SER A 130 -34.29 2.24 34.12
CA SER A 130 -34.48 1.62 32.77
C SER A 130 -33.55 1.95 31.60
N GLY A 131 -32.98 0.89 31.02
CA GLY A 131 -32.18 0.95 29.79
C GLY A 131 -32.99 0.92 28.48
N THR A 132 -32.30 1.22 27.39
CA THR A 132 -32.21 0.46 26.13
C THR A 132 -31.03 1.04 25.35
N SER A 133 -30.18 0.16 24.83
CA SER A 133 -29.05 0.47 23.95
C SER A 133 -29.49 1.14 22.65
N ASP A 134 -28.74 2.14 22.18
CA ASP A 134 -28.40 2.31 20.76
C ASP A 134 -27.25 3.32 20.59
N ALA A 135 -26.17 2.86 19.96
CA ALA A 135 -25.01 3.66 19.62
C ALA A 135 -25.30 4.47 18.36
N SER A 136 -25.22 5.81 18.46
CA SER A 136 -25.15 6.70 17.29
C SER A 136 -23.82 7.43 17.29
N SER A 137 -22.96 6.99 16.37
CA SER A 137 -21.65 7.53 16.05
C SER A 137 -21.75 9.00 15.62
N ARG A 138 -20.97 9.89 16.23
CA ARG A 138 -20.77 11.27 15.77
C ARG A 138 -19.36 11.41 15.22
N PHE A 139 -19.25 11.31 13.90
CA PHE A 139 -18.08 11.77 13.14
C PHE A 139 -17.96 13.29 13.29
N VAL A 140 -16.85 13.76 13.86
CA VAL A 140 -16.44 15.17 13.77
C VAL A 140 -15.45 15.27 12.63
N VAL A 141 -15.91 15.83 11.50
CA VAL A 141 -15.05 16.20 10.37
C VAL A 141 -14.31 17.48 10.74
N SER A 142 -12.98 17.44 10.76
CA SER A 142 -12.14 18.63 10.84
C SER A 142 -11.48 18.85 9.49
N SER A 143 -12.09 19.69 8.67
CA SER A 143 -11.54 20.18 7.39
C SER A 143 -10.84 21.52 7.62
N THR A 144 -9.60 21.64 7.13
CA THR A 144 -9.12 22.80 6.34
C THR A 144 -7.73 22.48 5.78
N LEU A 145 -7.60 22.40 4.46
CA LEU A 145 -6.30 22.55 3.77
C LEU A 145 -6.47 23.66 2.72
N THR A 146 -5.88 24.82 2.99
CA THR A 146 -5.80 25.94 2.04
C THR A 146 -4.63 25.70 1.08
N VAL A 147 -4.93 25.49 -0.20
CA VAL A 147 -3.91 25.45 -1.27
C VAL A 147 -3.63 26.88 -1.72
N SER A 148 -2.39 27.35 -1.51
CA SER A 148 -1.90 28.61 -2.08
C SER A 148 -1.46 28.37 -3.53
N LEU A 149 -2.13 29.04 -4.46
CA LEU A 149 -1.83 29.05 -5.88
C LEU A 149 -0.80 30.16 -6.17
N MET A 150 0.45 29.81 -6.48
CA MET A 150 1.42 30.75 -7.04
C MET A 150 1.54 30.53 -8.55
N LEU A 151 0.93 31.43 -9.31
CA LEU A 151 1.14 31.64 -10.73
C LEU A 151 2.56 32.20 -10.95
N LEU A 152 3.35 31.58 -11.82
CA LEU A 152 4.49 32.24 -12.47
C LEU A 152 4.29 32.16 -13.99
N ALA A 153 3.91 33.30 -14.56
CA ALA A 153 3.84 33.55 -15.99
C ALA A 153 4.97 34.52 -16.40
N THR A 154 5.37 34.40 -17.67
CA THR A 154 6.23 35.28 -18.49
C THR A 154 7.75 35.07 -18.35
N ALA A 155 8.57 35.14 -19.41
CA ALA A 155 8.42 35.92 -20.65
C ALA A 155 9.19 35.33 -21.87
N LEU A 156 8.74 35.74 -23.06
CA LEU A 156 9.44 35.60 -24.35
C LEU A 156 10.82 36.26 -24.34
N GLY A 157 11.75 35.70 -25.12
CA GLY A 157 12.99 36.36 -25.54
C GLY A 157 13.65 35.66 -26.72
N LEU A 158 13.30 36.10 -27.95
CA LEU A 158 14.07 35.91 -29.18
C LEU A 158 15.31 36.84 -29.16
N VAL A 159 16.28 36.62 -30.07
CA VAL A 159 17.51 37.41 -30.40
C VAL A 159 18.78 36.72 -29.84
N ILE A 160 19.77 36.23 -30.61
CA ILE A 160 20.31 36.52 -31.95
C ILE A 160 20.65 35.20 -32.66
#